data_AF-A0A142XT66-F1
#
_entry.id   AF-A0A142XT66-F1
#
_cell.length_a   1.000
_cell.length_b   1.000
_cell.length_c   1.000
_cell.angle_alpha   90.00
_cell.angle_beta   90.00
_cell.angle_gamma   90.00
#
_symmetry.space_group_name_H-M   'P 1'
#
loop_
_entity.id
_entity.type
_entity.pdbx_description
1 polymer ?
#
loop_
_entity_poly.entity_id
_entity_poly.type
_entity_poly.pdbx_seq_one_letter_code
_entity_poly.pdbx_strand_id
1 'polypeptide(L)'
;MIQFRCWFCNRGYWKPGDQAGQRFECGCGRRAKVPYRSNRSSKTRSLTDWLLETLIYGGACAVFAFGLSFVLVTRLPFFARDFTPVIFATLIGLGAGAIFGERALNWLGQKLRDRENE
;
A
#
# COMPACT_ATOMS: atom_id res chain seq x y z
N MET A 1 6.86 -10.20 -25.56
CA MET A 1 5.48 -9.84 -25.12
C MET A 1 5.49 -9.62 -23.62
N ILE A 2 4.67 -8.71 -23.11
CA ILE A 2 4.52 -8.42 -21.68
C ILE A 2 3.15 -8.94 -21.24
N GLN A 3 3.16 -9.93 -20.36
CA GLN A 3 1.97 -10.45 -19.70
C GLN A 3 1.82 -9.79 -18.33
N PHE A 4 0.65 -9.23 -18.06
CA PHE A 4 0.34 -8.62 -16.76
C PHE A 4 -1.15 -8.73 -16.48
N ARG A 5 -1.53 -8.49 -15.23
CA ARG A 5 -2.94 -8.43 -14.82
C ARG A 5 -3.30 -7.00 -14.45
N CYS A 6 -4.52 -6.59 -14.78
CA CYS A 6 -5.03 -5.30 -14.35
C CYS A 6 -5.12 -5.28 -12.83
N TRP A 7 -4.54 -4.26 -12.20
CA TRP A 7 -4.61 -4.07 -10.74
C TRP A 7 -6.04 -4.05 -10.20
N PHE A 8 -6.99 -3.47 -10.94
CA PHE A 8 -8.34 -3.22 -10.44
C PHE A 8 -9.30 -4.40 -10.60
N CYS A 9 -9.27 -5.10 -11.74
CA CYS A 9 -10.21 -6.20 -12.04
C CYS A 9 -9.53 -7.56 -12.16
N ASN A 10 -8.21 -7.64 -11.94
CA ASN A 10 -7.40 -8.86 -12.01
C ASN A 10 -7.45 -9.61 -13.37
N ARG A 11 -8.02 -9.00 -14.42
CA ARG A 11 -8.04 -9.56 -15.79
C ARG A 11 -6.65 -9.59 -16.39
N GLY A 12 -6.31 -10.67 -17.08
CA GLY A 12 -5.04 -10.84 -17.79
C GLY A 12 -5.00 -10.05 -19.10
N TYR A 13 -3.87 -9.40 -19.34
CA TYR A 13 -3.59 -8.63 -20.56
C TYR A 13 -2.25 -9.05 -21.14
N TRP A 14 -2.20 -9.04 -22.47
CA TRP A 14 -1.02 -9.30 -23.28
C TRP A 14 -0.77 -8.10 -24.17
N LYS A 15 0.38 -7.45 -23.98
CA LYS A 15 0.77 -6.29 -24.79
C LYS A 15 2.18 -6.45 -25.33
N PRO A 16 2.45 -5.91 -26.54
CA PRO A 16 3.80 -5.91 -27.08
C PRO A 16 4.69 -4.94 -26.27
N GLY A 17 6.01 -5.17 -26.28
CA GLY A 17 6.96 -4.49 -25.39
C GLY A 17 7.22 -3.03 -25.74
N ASP A 18 6.98 -2.66 -26.99
CA ASP A 18 6.91 -1.29 -27.53
C ASP A 18 5.82 -0.43 -26.86
N GLN A 19 4.74 -1.06 -26.36
CA GLN A 19 3.69 -0.37 -25.59
C GLN A 19 4.02 -0.25 -24.10
N ALA A 20 5.21 -0.65 -23.66
CA ALA A 20 5.62 -0.52 -22.27
C ALA A 20 5.55 0.94 -21.80
N GLY A 21 4.86 1.16 -20.69
CA GLY A 21 4.65 2.49 -20.11
C GLY A 21 3.49 3.28 -20.71
N GLN A 22 2.85 2.82 -21.78
CA GLN A 22 1.65 3.47 -22.32
C GLN A 22 0.44 3.26 -21.37
N ARG A 23 -0.47 4.23 -21.39
CA ARG A 23 -1.74 4.15 -20.66
C ARG A 23 -2.80 3.56 -21.60
N PHE A 24 -3.57 2.61 -21.11
CA PHE A 24 -4.69 2.03 -21.83
C PHE A 24 -5.90 1.95 -20.92
N GLU A 25 -7.09 1.90 -21.51
CA GLU A 25 -8.31 1.68 -20.76
C GLU A 25 -8.57 0.18 -20.62
N CYS A 26 -8.66 -0.27 -19.37
CA CYS A 26 -9.03 -1.65 -19.09
C CYS A 26 -10.54 -1.83 -19.30
N GLY A 27 -10.97 -3.05 -19.65
CA GLY A 27 -12.40 -3.37 -19.81
C GLY A 27 -13.25 -3.26 -18.54
N CYS A 28 -12.65 -2.86 -17.41
CA CYS A 28 -13.35 -2.43 -16.20
C CYS A 28 -13.63 -0.91 -16.13
N GLY A 29 -13.38 -0.17 -17.22
CA GLY A 29 -13.59 1.29 -17.29
C GLY A 29 -12.53 2.11 -16.54
N ARG A 30 -11.44 1.49 -16.09
CA ARG A 30 -10.34 2.17 -15.39
C ARG A 30 -9.10 2.25 -16.27
N ARG A 31 -8.37 3.36 -16.17
CA ARG A 31 -7.07 3.53 -16.83
C ARG A 31 -6.00 2.70 -16.11
N ALA A 32 -5.20 1.98 -16.90
CA ALA A 32 -4.07 1.19 -16.44
C ALA A 32 -2.83 1.55 -17.27
N LYS A 33 -1.64 1.36 -16.71
CA LYS A 33 -0.35 1.55 -17.39
C LYS A 33 0.25 0.19 -17.70
N VAL A 34 0.72 0.00 -18.92
CA VAL A 34 1.47 -1.22 -19.29
C VAL A 34 2.79 -1.24 -18.50
N PRO A 35 3.07 -2.28 -17.70
CA PRO A 35 4.31 -2.36 -16.94
C PRO A 35 5.50 -2.62 -17.86
N TYR A 36 6.71 -2.21 -17.44
CA TYR A 36 7.95 -2.45 -18.19
C TYR A 36 8.45 -3.91 -18.14
N ARG A 37 7.91 -4.72 -17.22
CA ARG A 37 8.24 -6.14 -17.06
C ARG A 37 6.95 -6.93 -16.85
N SER A 38 6.96 -8.20 -17.24
CA SER A 38 5.87 -9.13 -16.95
C SER A 38 5.65 -9.24 -15.44
N ASN A 39 4.40 -9.53 -15.05
CA ASN A 39 3.99 -9.75 -13.67
C ASN A 39 4.16 -8.54 -12.71
N ARG A 40 4.37 -7.32 -13.22
CA ARG A 40 4.35 -6.09 -12.41
C ARG A 40 2.99 -5.41 -12.41
N SER A 41 2.76 -4.60 -11.37
CA SER A 41 1.55 -3.79 -11.21
C SER A 41 1.34 -2.84 -12.40
N SER A 42 0.13 -2.89 -12.97
CA SER A 42 -0.32 -2.02 -14.06
C SER A 42 -1.00 -0.73 -13.56
N LYS A 43 -0.86 -0.40 -12.27
CA LYS A 43 -1.63 0.67 -11.63
C LYS A 43 -1.12 2.04 -12.05
N THR A 44 -2.02 2.93 -12.47
CA THR A 44 -1.76 4.38 -12.49
C THR A 44 -2.26 4.97 -11.18
N ARG A 45 -1.36 5.44 -10.32
CA ARG A 45 -1.75 6.14 -9.09
C ARG A 45 -2.43 7.47 -9.45
N SER A 46 -3.70 7.64 -9.09
CA SER A 46 -4.31 8.97 -9.00
C SER A 46 -3.96 9.61 -7.66
N LEU A 47 -4.07 10.94 -7.58
CA LEU A 47 -3.93 11.69 -6.32
C LEU A 47 -4.95 11.22 -5.28
N THR A 48 -6.18 10.91 -5.69
CA THR A 48 -7.23 10.40 -4.81
C THR A 48 -6.94 8.99 -4.31
N ASP A 49 -6.42 8.09 -5.15
CA ASP A 49 -5.99 6.76 -4.71
C ASP A 49 -4.86 6.88 -3.67
N TRP A 50 -3.90 7.79 -3.89
CA TRP A 50 -2.81 8.01 -2.94
C TRP A 50 -3.31 8.54 -1.59
N LEU A 51 -4.28 9.47 -1.61
CA LEU A 51 -4.87 10.03 -0.40
C LEU A 51 -5.67 8.99 0.37
N LEU A 52 -6.46 8.17 -0.33
CA LEU A 52 -7.23 7.09 0.27
C LEU A 52 -6.32 6.01 0.86
N GLU A 53 -5.26 5.63 0.15
CA GLU A 53 -4.27 4.67 0.65
C GLU A 53 -3.52 5.20 1.85
N THR A 54 -3.12 6.47 1.83
CA THR A 54 -2.48 7.13 2.96
C THR A 54 -3.41 7.18 4.17
N LEU A 55 -4.70 7.41 3.95
CA LEU A 55 -5.70 7.44 5.02
C LEU A 55 -5.94 6.04 5.62
N ILE A 56 -6.08 5.01 4.78
CA ILE A 56 -6.36 3.65 5.23
C ILE A 56 -5.12 3.03 5.88
N TYR A 57 -3.98 3.03 5.18
CA TYR A 57 -2.76 2.41 5.67
C TYR A 57 -2.06 3.24 6.73
N GLY A 58 -1.95 4.55 6.51
CA GLY A 58 -1.41 5.48 7.50
C GLY A 58 -2.32 5.55 8.73
N GLY A 59 -3.64 5.59 8.56
CA GLY A 59 -4.59 5.62 9.66
C GLY A 59 -4.52 4.37 10.55
N ALA A 60 -4.50 3.17 9.96
CA ALA A 60 -4.38 1.93 10.73
C ALA A 60 -3.08 1.88 11.56
N CYS A 61 -1.94 2.24 10.96
CA CYS A 61 -0.67 2.30 11.68
C CYS A 61 -0.63 3.42 12.73
N ALA A 62 -1.25 4.57 12.46
CA ALA A 62 -1.36 5.67 13.41
C ALA A 62 -2.16 5.27 14.65
N VAL A 63 -3.31 4.62 14.48
CA VAL A 63 -4.15 4.13 15.58
C VAL A 63 -3.40 3.07 16.40
N PHE A 64 -2.70 2.16 15.74
CA PHE A 64 -1.91 1.14 16.42
C PHE A 64 -0.76 1.75 17.24
N ALA A 65 -0.01 2.67 16.65
CA ALA A 65 1.08 3.37 17.33
C ALA A 65 0.58 4.25 18.48
N PHE A 66 -0.56 4.93 18.31
CA PHE A 66 -1.23 5.66 19.37
C PHE A 66 -1.60 4.75 20.54
N GLY A 67 -2.29 3.64 20.27
CA GLY A 67 -2.72 2.70 21.31
C GLY A 67 -1.54 2.11 22.07
N LEU A 68 -0.49 1.68 21.35
CA LEU A 68 0.73 1.14 21.97
C LEU A 68 1.44 2.18 22.85
N SER A 69 1.62 3.39 22.33
CA SER A 69 2.30 4.47 23.07
C SER A 69 1.48 4.92 24.29
N PHE A 70 0.16 5.01 24.15
CA PHE A 70 -0.75 5.34 25.25
C PHE A 70 -0.68 4.30 26.38
N VAL A 71 -0.68 3.01 26.04
CA VAL A 71 -0.51 1.93 27.03
C VAL A 71 0.85 2.03 27.72
N LEU A 72 1.92 2.31 26.99
CA LEU A 72 3.27 2.46 27.57
C LEU A 72 3.34 3.65 28.54
N VAL A 73 2.82 4.82 28.15
CA VAL A 73 2.84 6.04 28.96
C VAL A 73 2.00 5.87 30.23
N THR A 74 0.86 5.17 30.15
CA THR A 74 -0.02 4.93 31.31
C THR A 74 0.48 3.84 32.26
N ARG A 75 1.32 2.92 31.79
CA ARG A 75 1.87 1.82 32.61
C ARG A 75 3.27 2.08 33.16
N LEU A 76 4.05 2.96 32.54
CA LEU A 76 5.41 3.27 32.97
C LEU A 76 5.44 4.60 33.73
N PRO A 77 5.80 4.59 35.03
CA PRO A 77 5.77 5.79 35.89
C PRO A 77 6.74 6.88 35.44
N PHE A 78 7.73 6.54 34.60
CA PHE A 78 8.70 7.48 34.05
C PHE A 78 8.09 8.45 33.01
N PHE A 79 7.00 8.05 32.34
CA PHE A 79 6.40 8.82 31.23
C PHE A 79 5.03 9.43 31.56
N ALA A 80 4.46 9.14 32.74
CA ALA A 80 3.07 9.46 33.08
C ALA A 80 2.68 10.95 33.03
N ARG A 81 3.65 11.88 32.92
CA ARG A 81 3.40 13.33 32.81
C ARG A 81 3.55 13.90 31.40
N ASP A 82 4.21 13.19 30.46
CA ASP A 82 4.50 13.69 29.12
C ASP A 82 3.79 12.88 28.04
N PHE A 83 2.88 13.53 27.31
CA PHE A 83 2.17 12.95 26.16
C PHE A 83 2.91 13.13 24.82
N THR A 84 4.02 13.87 24.82
CA THR A 84 4.93 14.04 23.68
C THR A 84 5.26 12.72 22.96
N PRO A 85 5.66 11.61 23.63
CA PRO A 85 5.92 10.34 22.97
C PRO A 85 4.71 9.74 22.25
N VAL A 86 3.47 10.01 22.71
CA VAL A 86 2.24 9.54 22.06
C VAL A 86 2.04 10.25 20.73
N ILE A 87 2.23 11.57 20.72
CA ILE A 87 2.11 12.38 19.50
C ILE A 87 3.17 11.96 18.48
N PHE A 88 4.43 11.83 18.91
CA PHE A 88 5.50 11.38 18.02
C PHE A 88 5.28 9.97 17.48
N ALA A 89 4.89 9.01 18.33
CA ALA A 89 4.61 7.65 17.88
C ALA A 89 3.46 7.61 16.87
N THR A 90 2.41 8.41 17.08
CA THR A 90 1.25 8.47 16.17
C THR A 90 1.65 9.06 14.81
N LEU A 91 2.42 10.15 14.78
CA LEU A 91 2.91 10.76 13.54
C LEU A 91 3.86 9.84 12.78
N ILE A 92 4.77 9.16 13.49
CA ILE A 92 5.67 8.16 12.90
C ILE A 92 4.87 6.98 12.35
N GLY A 93 3.88 6.48 13.10
CA GLY A 93 2.99 5.41 12.65
C GLY A 93 2.23 5.79 11.38
N LEU A 94 1.71 7.02 11.32
CA LEU A 94 1.02 7.53 10.15
C LEU A 94 1.93 7.61 8.91
N GLY A 95 3.12 8.19 9.07
CA GLY A 95 4.10 8.31 7.99
C GLY A 95 4.62 6.94 7.51
N ALA A 96 4.93 6.04 8.44
CA ALA A 96 5.37 4.69 8.12
C ALA A 96 4.27 3.90 7.39
N GLY A 97 3.03 3.96 7.86
CA GLY A 97 1.89 3.31 7.21
C GLY A 97 1.62 3.84 5.80
N ALA A 98 1.72 5.16 5.60
CA ALA A 98 1.55 5.79 4.29
C ALA A 98 2.60 5.36 3.25
N ILE A 99 3.86 5.23 3.68
CA ILE A 99 4.98 4.91 2.78
C ILE A 99 5.09 3.40 2.53
N PHE A 100 4.91 2.59 3.57
CA PHE A 100 5.21 1.15 3.52
C PHE A 100 3.97 0.25 3.41
N GLY A 101 2.76 0.75 3.68
CA GLY A 101 1.54 -0.06 3.68
C GLY A 101 1.27 -0.77 2.35
N GLU A 102 1.33 -0.06 1.23
CA GLU A 102 1.09 -0.67 -0.10
C GLU A 102 2.19 -1.68 -0.46
N ARG A 103 3.45 -1.44 -0.05
CA ARG A 103 4.55 -2.40 -0.29
C ARG A 103 4.37 -3.67 0.52
N ALA A 104 3.98 -3.56 1.79
CA ALA A 104 3.78 -4.69 2.68
C ALA A 104 2.63 -5.59 2.21
N LEU A 105 1.49 -5.01 1.83
CA LEU A 105 0.34 -5.79 1.36
C LEU A 105 0.57 -6.42 -0.01
N ASN A 106 1.27 -5.73 -0.91
CA ASN A 106 1.68 -6.34 -2.18
C ASN A 106 2.60 -7.54 -1.97
N TRP A 107 3.55 -7.41 -1.05
CA TRP A 107 4.46 -8.50 -0.72
C TRP A 107 3.74 -9.69 -0.07
N LEU A 108 2.81 -9.43 0.86
CA LEU A 108 1.95 -10.46 1.47
C LEU A 108 1.05 -11.14 0.43
N GLY A 109 0.44 -10.36 -0.46
CA GLY A 109 -0.41 -10.90 -1.53
C GLY A 109 0.37 -11.77 -2.52
N GLN A 110 1.62 -11.41 -2.83
CA GLN A 110 2.51 -12.26 -3.63
C GLN A 110 2.82 -13.56 -2.89
N LYS A 111 3.25 -13.49 -1.63
CA LYS A 111 3.56 -14.68 -0.81
C LYS A 111 2.39 -15.65 -0.68
N LEU A 112 1.17 -15.15 -0.46
CA LEU A 112 -0.04 -15.98 -0.37
C LEU A 112 -0.36 -16.65 -1.71
N ARG A 113 -0.15 -15.92 -2.81
CA ARG A 113 -0.40 -16.45 -4.15
C ARG A 113 0.64 -17.47 -4.59
N ASP A 114 1.89 -17.31 -4.17
CA ASP A 114 2.95 -18.28 -4.42
C ASP A 114 2.64 -19.61 -3.70
N ARG A 115 2.12 -19.55 -2.47
CA ARG A 115 1.66 -20.73 -1.70
C ARG A 115 0.47 -21.46 -2.31
N GLU A 116 -0.39 -20.76 -3.04
CA GLU A 116 -1.61 -21.32 -3.64
C GLU A 116 -1.35 -21.99 -5.00
N ASN A 117 -0.18 -21.73 -5.61
CA ASN A 117 0.25 -22.33 -6.87
C ASN A 117 1.36 -23.39 -6.70
N GLU A 118 1.78 -23.69 -5.46
CA GLU A 118 2.57 -24.87 -5.08
C GLU A 118 1.65 -26.06 -4.77
#